data_AF-A0A7W7GQ04-F1
#
_entry.id   AF-A0A7W7GQ04-F1
#
_cell.length_a   1.000
_cell.length_b   1.000
_cell.length_c   1.000
_cell.angle_alpha   90.00
_cell.angle_beta   90.00
_cell.angle_gamma   90.00
#
_symmetry.space_group_name_H-M   'P 1'
#
loop_
_entity.id
_entity.type
_entity.pdbx_description
1 polymer ?
#
loop_
_entity_poly.entity_id
_entity_poly.type
_entity_poly.pdbx_seq_one_letter_code
_entity_poly.pdbx_strand_id
1 'polypeptide(L)'
;MFTVHVMARAVHESTPTEAMRVVVDGEDVRIWDPDGVFDPDVPVLAYEAFGRTTKRRVTHAEDPVVWAWNLPLLLRGPYLWAERSKDAQPPEPRP
;
A
#
# COMPACT_ATOMS: atom_id res chain seq x y z
N MET A 1 0.49 13.81 -3.10
CA MET A 1 1.54 12.87 -2.69
C MET A 1 1.13 12.17 -1.40
N PHE A 2 1.23 10.84 -1.33
CA PHE A 2 1.09 10.09 -0.08
C PHE A 2 2.24 9.08 0.06
N THR A 3 2.53 8.72 1.30
CA THR A 3 3.55 7.71 1.60
C THR A 3 2.92 6.61 2.45
N VAL A 4 3.20 5.36 2.08
CA VAL A 4 2.85 4.16 2.85
C VAL A 4 4.14 3.56 3.39
N HIS A 5 4.24 3.44 4.71
CA HIS A 5 5.30 2.72 5.39
C HIS A 5 4.79 1.33 5.70
N VAL A 6 5.51 0.31 5.26
CA VAL A 6 5.26 -1.08 5.62
C VAL A 6 6.26 -1.47 6.68
N MET A 7 5.72 -1.84 7.83
CA MET A 7 6.47 -2.07 9.05
C MET A 7 6.38 -3.55 9.40
N ALA A 8 7.52 -4.15 9.75
CA ALA A 8 7.55 -5.50 10.32
C ALA A 8 7.09 -5.45 11.77
N ARG A 9 6.19 -6.37 12.14
CA ARG A 9 5.68 -6.58 13.49
C ARG A 9 5.89 -8.05 13.85
N ALA A 10 7.13 -8.47 13.96
CA ALA A 10 7.44 -9.85 14.37
C ALA A 10 7.13 -10.02 15.88
N VAL A 11 5.86 -10.28 16.18
CA VAL A 11 5.35 -11.03 17.34
C VAL A 11 5.91 -10.63 18.73
N HIS A 12 5.24 -9.66 19.37
CA HIS A 12 5.38 -9.26 20.79
C HIS A 12 6.76 -8.69 21.20
N GLU A 13 6.78 -7.42 21.62
CA GLU A 13 7.83 -6.71 22.39
C GLU A 13 8.91 -5.86 21.67
N SER A 14 9.07 -5.91 20.34
CA SER A 14 10.07 -5.05 19.66
C SER A 14 9.47 -3.80 18.97
N THR A 15 10.25 -2.72 18.95
CA THR A 15 9.95 -1.47 18.24
C THR A 15 9.68 -1.77 16.76
N PRO A 16 8.57 -1.25 16.17
CA PRO A 16 8.30 -1.42 14.75
C PRO A 16 9.50 -0.94 13.92
N THR A 17 9.95 -1.76 12.97
CA THR A 17 11.02 -1.40 12.03
C THR A 17 10.43 -1.28 10.63
N GLU A 18 10.82 -0.23 9.91
CA GLU A 18 10.41 -0.01 8.51
C GLU A 18 11.08 -1.06 7.63
N ALA A 19 10.28 -1.92 7.01
CA ALA A 19 10.74 -2.95 6.08
C ALA A 19 10.60 -2.50 4.63
N MET A 20 9.65 -1.62 4.31
CA MET A 20 9.48 -1.02 2.99
C MET A 20 8.79 0.33 3.08
N ARG A 21 9.09 1.24 2.14
CA ARG A 21 8.39 2.52 1.95
C ARG A 21 7.94 2.68 0.51
N VAL A 22 6.66 3.02 0.34
CA VAL A 22 6.05 3.32 -0.96
C VAL A 22 5.65 4.79 -0.99
N VAL A 23 6.24 5.56 -1.89
CA VAL A 23 5.89 6.96 -2.13
C VAL A 23 5.12 7.04 -3.43
N VAL A 24 3.97 7.71 -3.41
CA VAL A 24 3.14 7.86 -4.60
C VAL A 24 2.84 9.33 -4.83
N ASP A 25 3.09 9.76 -6.06
CA ASP A 25 2.96 11.14 -6.51
C ASP A 25 2.03 11.25 -7.71
N GLY A 26 0.74 11.01 -7.47
CA GLY A 26 -0.35 11.17 -8.46
C GLY A 26 -0.33 10.13 -9.59
N GLU A 27 0.76 10.11 -10.35
CA GLU A 27 1.01 9.29 -11.52
C GLU A 27 2.20 8.34 -11.32
N ASP A 28 3.13 8.68 -10.42
CA ASP A 28 4.34 7.89 -10.15
C ASP A 28 4.28 7.11 -8.84
N VAL A 29 4.86 5.91 -8.82
CA VAL A 29 5.07 5.07 -7.64
C VAL A 29 6.56 4.79 -7.48
N ARG A 30 7.11 5.11 -6.32
CA ARG A 30 8.50 4.84 -5.94
C ARG A 30 8.52 3.89 -4.73
N ILE A 31 9.16 2.74 -4.89
CA ILE A 31 9.26 1.70 -3.86
C ILE A 31 10.70 1.67 -3.35
N TRP A 32 10.86 1.72 -2.03
CA TRP A 32 12.10 1.47 -1.33
C TRP A 32 11.90 0.23 -0.47
N ASP A 33 12.51 -0.88 -0.86
CA ASP A 33 12.49 -2.17 -0.15
C ASP A 33 13.94 -2.64 0.07
N PRO A 34 14.57 -2.26 1.19
CA PRO A 34 15.96 -2.60 1.48
C PRO A 34 16.16 -4.12 1.68
N ASP A 35 15.14 -4.82 2.16
CA ASP A 35 15.24 -6.23 2.55
C ASP A 35 14.79 -7.17 1.40
N GLY A 36 14.21 -6.62 0.33
CA GLY A 36 13.77 -7.37 -0.85
C GLY A 36 12.68 -8.39 -0.55
N VAL A 37 11.92 -8.17 0.52
CA VAL A 37 10.91 -9.09 1.05
C VAL A 37 9.54 -8.88 0.41
N PHE A 38 9.35 -7.80 -0.34
CA PHE A 38 8.06 -7.44 -0.88
C PHE A 38 7.87 -7.89 -2.33
N ASP A 39 6.80 -8.65 -2.57
CA ASP A 39 6.38 -9.07 -3.90
C ASP A 39 5.29 -8.13 -4.46
N PRO A 40 5.60 -7.32 -5.50
CA PRO A 40 4.65 -6.40 -6.10
C PRO A 40 3.58 -7.08 -6.97
N ASP A 41 3.75 -8.37 -7.29
CA ASP A 41 2.78 -9.13 -8.07
C ASP A 41 1.57 -9.56 -7.23
N VAL A 42 1.64 -9.42 -5.90
CA VAL A 42 0.49 -9.71 -5.03
C VAL A 42 -0.64 -8.71 -5.33
N PRO A 43 -1.80 -9.19 -5.82
CA PRO A 43 -2.88 -8.31 -6.18
C PRO A 43 -3.58 -7.73 -4.94
N VAL A 44 -3.87 -6.44 -4.98
CA VAL A 44 -4.71 -5.78 -3.97
C VAL A 44 -6.17 -5.77 -4.42
N LEU A 45 -7.09 -5.78 -3.45
CA LEU A 45 -8.51 -5.54 -3.73
C LEU A 45 -8.72 -4.04 -3.96
N ALA A 46 -9.21 -3.68 -5.14
CA ALA A 46 -9.67 -2.34 -5.46
C ALA A 46 -11.18 -2.34 -5.74
N TYR A 47 -11.82 -1.23 -5.41
CA TYR A 47 -13.21 -0.96 -5.74
C TYR A 47 -13.24 -0.04 -6.97
N GLU A 48 -14.01 -0.40 -7.99
CA GLU A 48 -14.32 0.53 -9.07
C GLU A 48 -15.24 1.65 -8.54
N ALA A 49 -15.11 2.84 -9.11
CA ALA A 49 -15.70 4.09 -8.64
C ALA A 49 -17.16 3.97 -8.16
N PHE A 50 -17.45 4.60 -7.02
CA PHE A 50 -18.78 4.93 -6.45
C PHE A 50 -19.95 3.97 -6.68
N GLY A 51 -19.68 2.66 -6.75
CA GLY A 51 -20.68 1.61 -6.76
C GLY A 51 -20.08 0.40 -6.08
N ARG A 52 -20.50 0.15 -4.83
CA ARG A 52 -19.96 -0.87 -3.91
C ARG A 52 -20.06 -2.34 -4.41
N THR A 53 -20.31 -2.56 -5.69
CA THR A 53 -20.73 -3.84 -6.26
C THR A 53 -19.61 -4.61 -6.94
N THR A 54 -18.59 -3.94 -7.50
CA THR A 54 -17.54 -4.63 -8.26
C THR A 54 -16.19 -4.51 -7.56
N LYS A 55 -15.78 -5.61 -6.92
CA LYS A 55 -14.41 -5.79 -6.40
C LYS A 55 -13.57 -6.36 -7.53
N ARG A 56 -12.50 -5.66 -7.90
CA ARG A 56 -11.47 -6.22 -8.80
C ARG A 56 -10.16 -6.40 -8.05
N ARG A 57 -9.38 -7.37 -8.50
CA ARG A 57 -7.99 -7.51 -8.10
C ARG A 57 -7.15 -6.67 -9.05
N VAL A 58 -6.20 -5.94 -8.50
CA VAL A 58 -5.30 -5.06 -9.25
C VAL A 58 -3.88 -5.44 -8.88
N THR A 59 -3.04 -5.74 -9.86
CA THR A 59 -1.60 -5.92 -9.66
C THR A 59 -0.86 -4.60 -9.84
N HIS A 60 0.38 -4.52 -9.37
CA HIS A 60 1.23 -3.35 -9.62
C HIS A 60 1.42 -3.10 -11.12
N ALA A 61 1.56 -4.14 -11.94
CA ALA A 61 1.76 -4.03 -13.38
C ALA A 61 0.54 -3.48 -14.14
N GLU A 62 -0.68 -3.67 -13.63
CA GLU A 62 -1.91 -3.18 -14.26
C GLU A 62 -2.19 -1.71 -13.95
N ASP A 63 -2.11 -1.32 -12.68
CA ASP A 63 -2.36 0.04 -12.21
C ASP A 63 -1.56 0.29 -10.92
N PRO A 64 -0.30 0.76 -11.02
CA PRO A 64 0.60 0.95 -9.89
C PRO A 64 0.01 1.86 -8.81
N VAL A 65 -0.71 2.91 -9.23
CA VAL A 65 -1.26 3.93 -8.33
C VAL A 65 -2.41 3.35 -7.53
N VAL A 66 -3.41 2.77 -8.20
CA VAL A 66 -4.55 2.12 -7.51
C VAL A 66 -4.07 0.97 -6.64
N TRP A 67 -3.07 0.22 -7.11
CA TRP A 67 -2.44 -0.84 -6.33
C TRP A 67 -1.85 -0.28 -5.02
N ALA A 68 -1.02 0.76 -5.09
CA ALA A 68 -0.37 1.35 -3.93
C ALA A 68 -1.36 1.97 -2.93
N TRP A 69 -2.46 2.56 -3.41
CA TRP A 69 -3.51 3.12 -2.55
C TRP A 69 -4.23 2.07 -1.69
N ASN A 70 -4.38 0.85 -2.23
CA ASN A 70 -5.10 -0.26 -1.59
C ASN A 70 -4.15 -1.22 -0.85
N LEU A 71 -2.84 -1.03 -0.97
CA LEU A 71 -1.81 -1.82 -0.29
C LEU A 71 -2.03 -1.96 1.24
N PRO A 72 -2.45 -0.91 1.98
CA PRO A 72 -2.73 -1.05 3.41
C PRO A 72 -3.87 -2.00 3.78
N LEU A 73 -4.76 -2.34 2.84
CA LEU A 73 -5.83 -3.32 3.07
C LEU A 73 -5.29 -4.75 2.96
N LEU A 74 -4.35 -4.98 2.04
CA LEU A 74 -3.73 -6.28 1.80
C LEU A 74 -2.74 -6.65 2.92
N LEU A 75 -1.99 -5.68 3.42
CA LEU A 75 -0.85 -5.91 4.32
C LEU A 75 -1.19 -5.90 5.82
N ARG A 76 -2.45 -6.09 6.23
CA ARG A 76 -2.81 -6.26 7.66
C ARG A 76 -2.67 -7.71 8.13
N GLY A 77 -1.61 -8.36 7.67
CA GLY A 77 -1.32 -9.76 7.99
C GLY A 77 -0.71 -9.95 9.39
N PRO A 78 -0.46 -11.20 9.80
CA PRO A 78 0.04 -11.51 11.13
C PRO A 78 1.44 -10.98 11.47
N TYR A 79 2.23 -10.54 10.48
CA TYR A 79 3.64 -10.12 10.67
C TYR A 79 4.00 -8.77 10.06
N LEU A 80 3.13 -8.19 9.25
CA LEU A 80 3.34 -6.91 8.58
C LEU A 80 2.10 -6.05 8.79
N TRP A 81 2.31 -4.75 8.86
CA TRP A 81 1.24 -3.77 8.86
C TRP A 81 1.73 -2.53 8.10
N ALA A 82 0.79 -1.83 7.48
CA ALA A 82 1.09 -0.63 6.73
C ALA A 82 0.46 0.60 7.38
N GLU A 83 1.25 1.65 7.54
CA GLU A 83 0.82 2.96 7.98
C GLU A 83 0.85 3.94 6.82
N ARG A 84 -0.13 4.84 6.79
CA ARG A 84 -0.03 6.04 5.97
C ARG A 84 0.72 7.10 6.77
N SER A 85 1.67 7.79 6.13
CA SER A 85 2.32 8.95 6.75
C SER A 85 1.28 9.92 7.30
N LYS A 86 1.52 10.50 8.48
CA LYS A 86 0.57 11.43 9.13
C LYS A 86 0.32 12.68 8.30
N ASP A 87 1.25 13.04 7.43
CA ASP A 87 1.15 14.19 6.53
C ASP A 87 0.54 13.82 5.16
N ALA A 88 0.14 12.57 4.98
CA ALA A 88 -0.43 12.11 3.72
C ALA A 88 -1.91 12.51 3.59
N GLN A 89 -2.18 13.51 2.76
CA GLN A 89 -3.54 13.74 2.29
C GLN A 89 -3.91 12.61 1.30
N PRO A 90 -4.98 11.83 1.53
CA PRO A 90 -5.55 11.02 0.46
C PRO A 90 -5.92 11.96 -0.71
N PRO A 91 -5.81 11.50 -1.97
CA PRO A 91 -6.09 12.39 -3.08
C PRO A 91 -7.59 12.69 -3.02
N GLU A 92 -8.00 13.86 -3.52
CA GLU A 92 -9.42 14.04 -3.75
C GLU A 92 -9.88 12.94 -4.72
N PRO A 93 -11.06 12.32 -4.46
CA PRO A 93 -11.60 11.35 -5.38
C PRO A 93 -11.65 11.99 -6.78
N ARG A 94 -10.99 11.35 -7.76
CA ARG A 94 -11.05 11.81 -9.14
C ARG A 94 -12.53 11.77 -9.60
N PRO A 95 -13.02 12.78 -10.33
CA PRO A 95 -14.41 12.90 -10.77
C PRO A 95 -14.86 11.71 -11.63
#